data_AF-A0A815RRL9-F1
#
_entry.id   AF-A0A815RRL9-F1
#
_cell.length_a   1.000
_cell.length_b   1.000
_cell.length_c   1.000
_cell.angle_alpha   90.00
_cell.angle_beta   90.00
_cell.angle_gamma   90.00
#
_symmetry.space_group_name_H-M   'P 1'
#
loop_
_entity.id
_entity.type
_entity.pdbx_description
1 polymer ?
#
loop_
_entity_poly.entity_id
_entity_poly.type
_entity_poly.pdbx_seq_one_letter_code
_entity_poly.pdbx_strand_id
1 'polypeptide(L)'
;MLSIKFTTLAIFSLLVVTTFSNGNVQQQLRNKRTVVSGCSLTPEIEEGPYYYNGSLVRQNITESQAGIPFTLMVTVVDTNNCSAIVNAAVDLWHCNSIGVYSHFETSVVSATTYLRGVQLTNTDGQATFYTVYPGYYGGRATHIHAKVRFGGVETTSGSVY
;
A
#
# COMPACT_ATOMS: atom_id res chain seq x y z
N MET A 1 -8.23 3.56 14.97
CA MET A 1 -7.11 2.68 14.57
C MET A 1 -7.16 2.53 13.05
N LEU A 2 -6.07 2.83 12.35
CA LEU A 2 -5.94 2.63 10.90
C LEU A 2 -5.66 1.15 10.63
N SER A 3 -6.39 0.54 9.69
CA SER A 3 -6.16 -0.84 9.25
C SER A 3 -5.61 -0.87 7.83
N ILE A 4 -4.75 -1.83 7.50
CA ILE A 4 -4.40 -2.09 6.09
C ILE A 4 -5.01 -3.43 5.70
N LYS A 5 -5.65 -3.46 4.53
CA LYS A 5 -6.27 -4.64 3.96
C LYS A 5 -5.42 -5.14 2.80
N PHE A 6 -5.01 -6.40 2.86
CA PHE A 6 -4.20 -7.03 1.83
C PHE A 6 -5.04 -8.01 1.02
N THR A 7 -4.84 -7.99 -0.29
CA THR A 7 -5.34 -9.02 -1.20
C THR A 7 -4.14 -9.53 -2.00
N THR A 8 -3.99 -10.85 -2.14
CA THR A 8 -2.82 -11.45 -2.82
C THR A 8 -3.29 -12.35 -3.95
N LEU A 9 -2.84 -12.09 -5.17
CA LEU A 9 -3.19 -12.92 -6.34
C LEU A 9 -2.30 -14.17 -6.48
N ALA A 10 -1.33 -14.36 -5.58
CA ALA A 10 -0.34 -15.42 -5.69
C ALA A 10 -0.57 -16.54 -4.68
N ILE A 11 -0.29 -17.76 -5.13
CA ILE A 11 -0.35 -19.02 -4.38
C ILE A 11 0.81 -19.12 -3.36
N PHE A 12 1.64 -18.06 -3.22
CA PHE A 12 2.74 -17.99 -2.28
C PHE A 12 2.31 -17.29 -0.99
N SER A 13 2.57 -17.96 0.13
CA SER A 13 2.37 -17.43 1.48
C SER A 13 3.30 -16.23 1.70
N LEU A 14 2.74 -15.03 1.83
CA LEU A 14 3.46 -13.76 1.91
C LEU A 14 3.11 -13.00 3.20
N LEU A 15 4.11 -12.39 3.84
CA LEU A 15 3.88 -11.43 4.92
C LEU A 15 4.13 -10.02 4.39
N VAL A 16 3.19 -9.13 4.71
CA VAL A 16 3.32 -7.71 4.47
C VAL A 16 3.40 -6.95 5.79
N VAL A 17 4.56 -6.33 6.05
CA VAL A 17 4.78 -5.47 7.22
C VAL A 17 4.67 -4.02 6.78
N THR A 18 3.94 -3.21 7.54
CA THR A 18 3.80 -1.79 7.24
C THR A 18 4.30 -0.91 8.35
N THR A 19 5.01 0.15 7.97
CA THR A 19 5.47 1.17 8.90
C THR A 19 4.97 2.53 8.45
N PHE A 20 4.53 3.32 9.43
CA PHE A 20 4.02 4.66 9.25
C PHE A 20 5.01 5.62 9.89
N SER A 21 5.49 6.58 9.11
CA SER A 21 6.37 7.62 9.63
C SER A 21 5.82 8.99 9.26
N ASN A 22 5.69 9.85 10.27
CA ASN A 22 5.58 11.29 10.08
C ASN A 22 6.93 11.88 10.51
N GLY A 23 7.52 12.78 9.70
CA GLY A 23 8.97 13.05 9.56
C GLY A 23 9.88 13.31 10.78
N ASN A 24 9.41 13.15 12.02
CA ASN A 24 10.16 13.42 13.26
C ASN A 24 10.43 12.17 14.14
N VAL A 25 9.97 10.97 13.78
CA VAL A 25 10.03 9.76 14.65
C VAL A 25 11.22 8.83 14.35
N GLN A 26 12.04 9.15 13.34
CA GLN A 26 13.09 8.24 12.84
C GLN A 26 14.29 8.05 13.78
N GLN A 27 14.59 9.01 14.67
CA GLN A 27 15.83 8.93 15.47
C GLN A 27 15.69 8.05 16.71
N GLN A 28 14.47 7.82 17.22
CA GLN A 28 14.26 7.08 18.48
C GLN A 28 14.05 5.56 18.30
N LEU A 29 13.75 5.07 17.09
CA LEU A 29 13.46 3.65 16.85
C LEU A 29 14.66 2.82 16.33
N ARG A 30 15.78 3.44 15.95
CA ARG A 30 16.97 2.70 15.48
C ARG A 30 17.61 1.81 16.54
N ASN A 31 17.44 2.13 17.83
CA ASN A 31 18.10 1.41 18.93
C ASN A 31 17.25 0.28 19.55
N LYS A 32 16.08 -0.05 18.99
CA LYS A 32 15.20 -1.09 19.53
C LYS A 32 14.67 -2.01 18.44
N ARG A 33 15.59 -2.60 17.66
CA ARG A 33 15.25 -3.67 16.72
C ARG A 33 15.07 -4.98 17.50
N THR A 34 13.88 -5.18 18.05
CA THR A 34 13.46 -6.52 18.49
C THR A 34 13.38 -7.38 17.23
N VAL A 35 14.29 -8.35 17.10
CA VAL A 35 14.20 -9.37 16.06
C VAL A 35 12.98 -10.22 16.39
N VAL A 36 11.87 -9.95 15.70
CA VAL A 36 10.69 -10.82 15.78
C VAL A 36 11.07 -12.12 15.08
N SER A 37 11.23 -13.18 15.87
CA SER A 37 11.51 -14.54 15.39
C SER A 37 10.25 -15.09 14.72
N GLY A 38 10.12 -14.85 13.42
CA GLY A 38 9.09 -15.44 12.56
C GLY A 38 8.24 -14.40 11.83
N CYS A 39 7.92 -14.71 10.56
CA CYS A 39 7.03 -13.91 9.72
C CYS A 39 5.65 -14.58 9.72
N SER A 40 4.70 -14.06 10.48
CA SER A 40 3.32 -14.55 10.47
C SER A 40 2.59 -14.04 9.24
N LEU A 41 1.71 -14.85 8.63
CA LEU A 41 0.93 -14.44 7.46
C LEU A 41 0.06 -13.21 7.76
N THR A 42 0.04 -12.25 6.84
CA THR A 42 -0.93 -11.17 6.91
C THR A 42 -2.29 -11.72 6.46
N PRO A 43 -3.37 -11.49 7.22
CA PRO A 43 -4.69 -11.98 6.81
C PRO A 43 -5.10 -11.33 5.49
N GLU A 44 -5.48 -12.16 4.53
CA GLU A 44 -6.12 -11.71 3.30
C GLU A 44 -7.54 -11.23 3.60
N ILE A 45 -7.90 -10.08 3.04
CA ILE A 45 -9.23 -9.48 3.14
C ILE A 45 -9.71 -9.13 1.72
N GLU A 46 -11.03 -9.08 1.55
CA GLU A 46 -11.70 -8.70 0.31
C GLU A 46 -11.14 -7.40 -0.29
N GLU A 47 -10.86 -7.45 -1.60
CA GLU A 47 -10.41 -6.33 -2.44
C GLU A 47 -11.37 -5.12 -2.35
N GLY A 48 -12.67 -5.39 -2.21
CA GLY A 48 -13.72 -4.38 -2.19
C GLY A 48 -14.00 -3.76 -3.55
N PRO A 49 -15.04 -2.93 -3.67
CA PRO A 49 -15.58 -2.50 -4.97
C PRO A 49 -14.78 -1.37 -5.65
N TYR A 50 -13.77 -0.82 -4.99
CA TYR A 50 -13.08 0.40 -5.43
C TYR A 50 -11.67 0.15 -5.95
N TYR A 51 -11.30 -1.11 -6.23
CA TYR A 51 -10.07 -1.40 -6.94
C TYR A 51 -10.16 -0.91 -8.38
N TYR A 52 -9.10 -0.25 -8.84
CA TYR A 52 -8.97 0.24 -10.20
C TYR A 52 -7.55 -0.05 -10.68
N ASN A 53 -7.43 -0.88 -11.72
CA ASN A 53 -6.14 -1.21 -12.30
C ASN A 53 -5.70 -0.12 -13.28
N GLY A 54 -5.20 0.98 -12.75
CA GLY A 54 -4.57 2.04 -13.55
C GLY A 54 -3.07 1.83 -13.79
N SER A 55 -2.44 0.89 -13.07
CA SER A 55 -0.97 0.66 -13.13
C SER A 55 -0.13 1.93 -12.99
N LEU A 56 -0.52 2.85 -12.11
CA LEU A 56 0.10 4.17 -11.95
C LEU A 56 1.39 4.09 -11.13
N VAL A 57 2.55 3.97 -11.79
CA VAL A 57 3.83 3.91 -11.08
C VAL A 57 4.23 5.28 -10.53
N ARG A 58 4.08 5.46 -9.21
CA ARG A 58 4.46 6.69 -8.51
C ARG A 58 4.56 6.49 -7.00
N GLN A 59 5.52 7.16 -6.39
CA GLN A 59 5.68 7.18 -4.93
C GLN A 59 4.73 8.17 -4.26
N ASN A 60 4.63 9.40 -4.79
CA ASN A 60 3.67 10.37 -4.28
C ASN A 60 2.31 10.15 -4.93
N ILE A 61 1.35 9.68 -4.15
CA ILE A 61 -0.02 9.40 -4.60
C ILE A 61 -1.01 10.50 -4.18
N THR A 62 -0.58 11.53 -3.46
CA THR A 62 -1.50 12.51 -2.85
C THR A 62 -2.36 13.29 -3.83
N GLU A 63 -1.81 13.69 -4.99
CA GLU A 63 -2.46 14.58 -5.97
C GLU A 63 -3.17 15.77 -5.30
N SER A 64 -2.48 16.42 -4.35
CA SER A 64 -2.99 17.60 -3.61
C SER A 64 -4.22 17.35 -2.73
N GLN A 65 -4.59 16.10 -2.43
CA GLN A 65 -5.65 15.81 -1.46
C GLN A 65 -5.30 16.38 -0.08
N ALA A 66 -6.26 17.08 0.52
CA ALA A 66 -6.12 17.59 1.88
C ALA A 66 -6.14 16.45 2.90
N GLY A 67 -5.31 16.56 3.94
CA GLY A 67 -5.26 15.60 5.03
C GLY A 67 -3.94 15.66 5.79
N ILE A 68 -3.75 14.71 6.69
CA ILE A 68 -2.50 14.57 7.46
C ILE A 68 -1.52 13.74 6.60
N PRO A 69 -0.40 14.31 6.12
CA PRO A 69 0.55 13.57 5.31
C PRO A 69 1.27 12.52 6.16
N PHE A 70 1.62 11.40 5.55
CA PHE A 70 2.50 10.40 6.13
C PHE A 70 3.19 9.56 5.04
N THR A 71 4.28 8.91 5.42
CA THR A 71 4.96 7.92 4.58
C THR A 71 4.50 6.51 4.97
N LEU A 72 3.98 5.76 4.00
CA LEU A 72 3.71 4.33 4.13
C LEU A 72 4.83 3.54 3.49
N MET A 73 5.48 2.69 4.27
CA MET A 73 6.39 1.68 3.72
C MET A 73 5.77 0.30 3.89
N VAL A 74 5.72 -0.44 2.79
CA VAL A 74 5.20 -1.80 2.68
C VAL A 74 6.37 -2.74 2.43
N THR A 75 6.65 -3.65 3.35
CA THR A 75 7.70 -4.66 3.23
C THR A 75 7.10 -6.01 2.90
N VAL A 76 7.56 -6.63 1.83
CA VAL A 76 7.09 -7.89 1.26
C VAL A 76 8.16 -8.95 1.47
N VAL A 77 7.81 -10.00 2.22
CA VAL A 77 8.73 -11.12 2.51
C VAL A 77 8.09 -12.49 2.26
N ASP A 78 8.91 -13.45 1.81
CA ASP A 78 8.54 -14.86 1.72
C ASP A 78 8.35 -15.43 3.13
N THR A 79 7.19 -16.04 3.40
CA THR A 79 6.88 -16.56 4.74
C THR A 79 7.65 -17.82 5.11
N ASN A 80 8.21 -18.55 4.13
CA ASN A 80 8.96 -19.77 4.39
C ASN A 80 10.32 -19.47 5.04
N ASN A 81 10.94 -18.36 4.64
CA ASN A 81 12.32 -18.03 5.00
C ASN A 81 12.53 -16.57 5.45
N CYS A 82 11.45 -15.77 5.51
CA CYS A 82 11.48 -14.34 5.84
C CYS A 82 12.36 -13.48 4.91
N SER A 83 12.72 -13.98 3.72
CA SER A 83 13.56 -13.24 2.78
C SER A 83 12.75 -12.16 2.06
N ALA A 84 13.40 -11.04 1.78
CA ALA A 84 12.83 -9.94 1.03
C ALA A 84 12.48 -10.39 -0.40
N ILE A 85 11.28 -10.05 -0.86
CA ILE A 85 10.88 -10.29 -2.25
C ILE A 85 11.11 -9.01 -3.04
N VAL A 86 12.02 -9.10 -3.99
CA VAL A 86 12.39 -7.99 -4.88
C VAL A 86 11.45 -7.96 -6.08
N ASN A 87 11.13 -6.77 -6.59
CA ASN A 87 10.27 -6.55 -7.76
C ASN A 87 8.86 -7.16 -7.65
N ALA A 88 8.37 -7.40 -6.44
CA ALA A 88 6.93 -7.52 -6.21
C ALA A 88 6.26 -6.16 -6.39
N ALA A 89 5.18 -6.12 -7.17
CA ALA A 89 4.38 -4.92 -7.36
C ALA A 89 3.37 -4.78 -6.22
N VAL A 90 3.35 -3.62 -5.59
CA VAL A 90 2.40 -3.25 -4.54
C VAL A 90 1.47 -2.18 -5.10
N ASP A 91 0.22 -2.54 -5.38
CA ASP A 91 -0.84 -1.59 -5.70
C ASP A 91 -1.43 -1.05 -4.39
N LEU A 92 -1.48 0.27 -4.21
CA LEU A 92 -2.06 0.93 -3.05
C LEU A 92 -3.27 1.78 -3.48
N TRP A 93 -4.38 1.69 -2.76
CA TRP A 93 -5.51 2.61 -2.92
C TRP A 93 -6.26 2.87 -1.62
N HIS A 94 -6.78 4.07 -1.43
CA HIS A 94 -7.67 4.41 -0.33
C HIS A 94 -8.52 5.64 -0.62
N CYS A 95 -9.51 5.89 0.24
CA CYS A 95 -10.31 7.12 0.17
C CYS A 95 -9.53 8.33 0.68
N ASN A 96 -9.96 9.53 0.27
CA ASN A 96 -9.47 10.77 0.85
C ASN A 96 -9.95 10.96 2.30
N SER A 97 -9.53 12.06 2.92
CA SER A 97 -9.81 12.39 4.33
C SER A 97 -11.31 12.51 4.67
N ILE A 98 -12.19 12.62 3.68
CA ILE A 98 -13.64 12.68 3.83
C ILE A 98 -14.37 11.41 3.34
N GLY A 99 -13.63 10.34 3.02
CA GLY A 99 -14.22 9.04 2.70
C GLY A 99 -14.58 8.81 1.23
N VAL A 100 -14.08 9.64 0.30
CA VAL A 100 -14.36 9.53 -1.13
C VAL A 100 -13.18 8.87 -1.87
N TYR A 101 -13.47 7.90 -2.75
CA TYR A 101 -12.48 7.26 -3.60
C TYR A 101 -12.38 7.97 -4.95
N SER A 102 -11.15 8.24 -5.41
CA SER A 102 -10.91 8.66 -6.79
C SER A 102 -11.47 7.64 -7.78
N HIS A 103 -11.82 8.07 -8.99
CA HIS A 103 -12.53 7.32 -10.01
C HIS A 103 -14.01 7.02 -9.68
N PHE A 104 -14.42 7.06 -8.40
CA PHE A 104 -15.74 6.65 -7.93
C PHE A 104 -16.42 7.74 -7.07
N GLU A 105 -16.15 9.02 -7.32
CA GLU A 105 -16.69 10.13 -6.52
C GLU A 105 -18.20 10.32 -6.66
N THR A 106 -18.75 9.90 -7.78
CA THR A 106 -20.17 10.03 -8.12
C THR A 106 -20.67 8.73 -8.75
N SER A 107 -21.94 8.69 -9.14
CA SER A 107 -22.48 7.61 -9.97
C SER A 107 -21.84 7.52 -11.35
N VAL A 108 -20.99 8.49 -11.73
CA VAL A 108 -20.22 8.52 -12.98
C VAL A 108 -18.75 8.32 -12.66
N VAL A 109 -18.13 7.39 -13.38
CA VAL A 109 -16.70 7.11 -13.31
C VAL A 109 -15.91 8.33 -13.80
N SER A 110 -15.00 8.84 -12.99
CA SER A 110 -14.16 10.01 -13.31
C SER A 110 -12.72 9.60 -13.67
N ALA A 111 -11.97 10.49 -14.33
CA ALA A 111 -10.56 10.26 -14.65
C ALA A 111 -9.59 10.57 -13.48
N THR A 112 -10.11 10.85 -12.28
CA THR A 112 -9.24 11.17 -11.14
C THR A 112 -8.52 9.92 -10.64
N THR A 113 -7.31 10.12 -10.12
CA THR A 113 -6.46 9.01 -9.72
C THR A 113 -5.84 9.19 -8.33
N TYR A 114 -6.15 10.28 -7.62
CA TYR A 114 -5.58 10.56 -6.32
C TYR A 114 -5.66 9.37 -5.36
N LEU A 115 -4.64 9.24 -4.51
CA LEU A 115 -4.52 8.21 -3.48
C LEU A 115 -4.53 6.78 -4.05
N ARG A 116 -4.05 6.63 -5.28
CA ARG A 116 -3.78 5.36 -5.97
C ARG A 116 -2.36 5.36 -6.51
N GLY A 117 -1.66 4.23 -6.43
CA GLY A 117 -0.35 4.08 -7.05
C GLY A 117 0.21 2.67 -6.95
N VAL A 118 1.22 2.40 -7.75
CA VAL A 118 1.96 1.14 -7.77
C VAL A 118 3.42 1.43 -7.49
N GLN A 119 4.04 0.60 -6.67
CA GLN A 119 5.49 0.60 -6.45
C GLN A 119 6.04 -0.81 -6.51
N LEU A 120 7.19 -0.96 -7.15
CA LEU A 120 7.98 -2.17 -7.06
C LEU A 120 8.77 -2.16 -5.77
N THR A 121 8.88 -3.33 -5.15
CA THR A 121 9.71 -3.55 -3.98
C THR A 121 11.19 -3.54 -4.35
N ASN A 122 12.00 -2.85 -3.54
CA ASN A 122 13.45 -2.78 -3.70
C ASN A 122 14.16 -4.07 -3.21
N THR A 123 15.49 -4.03 -3.11
CA THR A 123 16.33 -5.14 -2.62
C THR A 123 16.03 -5.57 -1.19
N ASP A 124 15.45 -4.68 -0.38
CA ASP A 124 15.00 -4.96 0.99
C ASP A 124 13.53 -5.39 1.05
N GLY A 125 12.89 -5.60 -0.11
CA GLY A 125 11.48 -5.97 -0.21
C GLY A 125 10.53 -4.81 0.07
N GLN A 126 11.00 -3.56 -0.02
CA GLN A 126 10.24 -2.37 0.42
C GLN A 126 9.67 -1.58 -0.76
N ALA A 127 8.37 -1.27 -0.68
CA ALA A 127 7.66 -0.33 -1.53
C ALA A 127 7.21 0.88 -0.69
N THR A 128 7.55 2.10 -1.10
CA THR A 128 7.32 3.33 -0.31
C THR A 128 6.35 4.28 -1.01
N PHE A 129 5.37 4.79 -0.27
CA PHE A 129 4.35 5.73 -0.74
C PHE A 129 4.29 6.98 0.15
N TYR A 130 4.10 8.15 -0.48
CA TYR A 130 3.75 9.40 0.19
C TYR A 130 2.26 9.66 -0.03
N THR A 131 1.50 9.72 1.07
CA THR A 131 0.05 9.84 1.03
C THR A 131 -0.50 10.64 2.22
N VAL A 132 -1.83 10.73 2.34
CA VAL A 132 -2.54 11.34 3.48
C VAL A 132 -3.40 10.32 4.22
N TYR A 133 -3.61 10.54 5.51
CA TYR A 133 -4.42 9.67 6.35
C TYR A 133 -5.88 9.57 5.82
N PRO A 134 -6.43 8.36 5.59
CA PRO A 134 -7.76 8.21 5.00
C PRO A 134 -8.88 8.60 5.97
N GLY A 135 -10.00 9.01 5.40
CA GLY A 135 -11.23 9.29 6.12
C GLY A 135 -11.99 8.03 6.52
N TYR A 136 -13.16 8.24 7.13
CA TYR A 136 -14.14 7.20 7.36
C TYR A 136 -15.15 7.18 6.20
N TYR A 137 -15.52 5.99 5.74
CA TYR A 137 -16.68 5.78 4.88
C TYR A 137 -17.49 4.58 5.37
N GLY A 138 -18.81 4.70 5.31
CA GLY A 138 -19.79 3.96 6.12
C GLY A 138 -19.50 2.49 6.44
N GLY A 139 -19.63 2.15 7.72
CA GLY A 139 -19.65 0.77 8.23
C GLY A 139 -18.28 0.08 8.33
N ARG A 140 -17.18 0.74 7.95
CA ARG A 140 -15.83 0.16 7.96
C ARG A 140 -14.88 1.00 8.81
N ALA A 141 -13.98 0.33 9.54
CA ALA A 141 -12.84 1.02 10.16
C ALA A 141 -12.03 1.76 9.07
N THR A 142 -11.47 2.91 9.38
CA THR A 142 -10.56 3.63 8.48
C THR A 142 -9.44 2.71 7.99
N HIS A 143 -9.25 2.62 6.67
CA HIS A 143 -8.32 1.66 6.11
C HIS A 143 -7.67 2.09 4.79
N ILE A 144 -6.56 1.43 4.50
CA ILE A 144 -5.84 1.48 3.22
C ILE A 144 -5.88 0.09 2.61
N HIS A 145 -6.09 0.01 1.30
CA HIS A 145 -5.96 -1.23 0.57
C HIS A 145 -4.57 -1.35 -0.04
N ALA A 146 -4.05 -2.56 -0.02
CA ALA A 146 -2.82 -2.95 -0.68
C ALA A 146 -3.03 -4.28 -1.39
N LYS A 147 -2.52 -4.41 -2.61
CA LYS A 147 -2.52 -5.66 -3.36
C LYS A 147 -1.11 -5.96 -3.82
N VAL A 148 -0.66 -7.19 -3.61
CA VAL A 148 0.69 -7.61 -4.00
C VAL A 148 0.61 -8.57 -5.18
N ARG A 149 1.36 -8.25 -6.24
CA ARG A 149 1.54 -9.07 -7.44
C ARG A 149 3.02 -9.44 -7.61
N PHE A 150 3.27 -10.65 -8.08
CA PHE A 150 4.61 -11.20 -8.26
C PHE A 150 5.06 -11.09 -9.71
N GLY A 151 6.38 -10.93 -9.91
CA GLY A 151 6.95 -10.77 -11.25
C GLY A 151 6.67 -9.40 -11.86
N GLY A 152 6.50 -8.38 -11.01
CA GLY A 152 6.23 -7.02 -11.42
C GLY A 152 7.34 -6.49 -12.34
N VAL A 153 7.00 -6.16 -13.58
CA VAL A 153 7.92 -5.51 -14.51
C VAL A 153 7.40 -4.13 -14.87
N GLU A 154 8.19 -3.10 -14.55
CA GLU A 154 7.92 -1.75 -15.03
C GLU A 154 8.26 -1.65 -16.52
N THR A 155 7.33 -1.11 -17.31
CA THR A 155 7.51 -0.88 -18.74
C THR A 155 7.97 0.55 -19.01
N THR A 156 8.47 0.80 -20.23
CA THR A 156 8.83 2.15 -20.69
C THR A 156 7.66 3.15 -20.62
N SER A 157 6.41 2.68 -20.56
CA SER A 157 5.21 3.51 -20.39
C SER A 157 4.90 3.84 -18.93
N GLY A 158 5.68 3.36 -17.96
CA GLY A 158 5.44 3.56 -16.53
C GLY A 158 4.29 2.71 -15.98
N SER A 159 3.98 1.57 -16.61
CA SER A 159 3.00 0.59 -16.14
C SER A 159 3.71 -0.62 -15.52
N VAL A 160 3.06 -1.31 -14.58
CA VAL A 160 3.60 -2.53 -13.95
C VAL A 160 2.61 -3.68 -14.09
N TYR A 161 3.03 -4.74 -14.79
CA TYR A 161 2.26 -5.98 -15.02
C TYR A 161 2.60 -7.05 -14.00
#